data_AF-A0A966HMF5-F1
#
_entry.id   AF-A0A966HMF5-F1
#
_cell.length_a   1.000
_cell.length_b   1.000
_cell.length_c   1.000
_cell.angle_alpha   90.00
_cell.angle_beta   90.00
_cell.angle_gamma   90.00
#
_symmetry.space_group_name_H-M   'P 1'
#
loop_
_entity.id
_entity.type
_entity.pdbx_description
1 polymer ?
#
loop_
_entity_poly.entity_id
_entity_poly.type
_entity_poly.pdbx_seq_one_letter_code
_entity_poly.pdbx_strand_id
1 'polypeptide(L)'
;MSSSSNFANDFSGNNKKSFFKSRRFSFFSFLLIFILVISLSIWQLRLKIVNPFQAPDGYNAQEDNFLTSDSNVDTDGDGLSDYDEIFVYRTSPYLEDSDGDGILDGEELKRGTDPNCPEGQKCFLSNEFYVEADDNSLIEENESTGILDENIGEINIPTEINEEELKETLASSITADDLRQLLLTSGADEELLSQISDEDLLASYQEVLNNQQE
;
A
#
# COMPACT_ATOMS: atom_id res chain seq x y z
N MET A 1 -16.74 -109.25 -14.01
CA MET A 1 -16.70 -107.82 -14.39
C MET A 1 -15.85 -107.13 -13.33
N SER A 2 -14.54 -106.98 -13.56
CA SER A 2 -13.87 -105.73 -13.98
C SER A 2 -14.12 -104.58 -12.98
N SER A 3 -13.16 -103.84 -12.44
CA SER A 3 -11.81 -103.53 -12.85
C SER A 3 -11.00 -103.03 -11.65
N SER A 4 -9.68 -103.20 -11.80
CA SER A 4 -8.57 -102.70 -10.99
C SER A 4 -8.52 -101.17 -10.85
N SER A 5 -8.01 -100.68 -9.73
CA SER A 5 -6.71 -99.96 -9.70
C SER A 5 -6.26 -99.63 -8.27
N ASN A 6 -5.00 -99.95 -8.00
CA ASN A 6 -4.22 -99.49 -6.87
C ASN A 6 -3.90 -98.00 -7.02
N PHE A 7 -3.92 -97.24 -5.93
CA PHE A 7 -3.03 -96.09 -5.77
C PHE A 7 -2.63 -95.98 -4.30
N ALA A 8 -1.47 -96.56 -3.98
CA ALA A 8 -0.69 -96.15 -2.84
C ALA A 8 -0.18 -94.72 -3.10
N ASN A 9 -0.15 -93.87 -2.08
CA ASN A 9 1.11 -93.27 -1.63
C ASN A 9 0.90 -92.37 -0.40
N ASP A 10 1.58 -92.80 0.65
CA ASP A 10 2.19 -92.03 1.74
C ASP A 10 2.59 -90.61 1.34
N PHE A 11 2.28 -89.64 2.21
CA PHE A 11 3.16 -88.49 2.44
C PHE A 11 3.05 -88.03 3.90
N SER A 12 3.77 -88.75 4.77
CA SER A 12 4.56 -88.17 5.83
C SER A 12 5.21 -86.85 5.37
N GLY A 13 5.07 -85.77 6.13
CA GLY A 13 5.75 -84.54 5.75
C GLY A 13 5.40 -83.32 6.56
N ASN A 14 5.96 -83.24 7.77
CA ASN A 14 6.15 -82.00 8.51
C ASN A 14 6.47 -80.82 7.59
N ASN A 15 5.53 -79.91 7.40
CA ASN A 15 5.81 -78.55 6.91
C ASN A 15 5.21 -77.52 7.86
N LYS A 16 5.63 -77.58 9.14
CA LYS A 16 5.96 -76.33 9.86
C LYS A 16 7.20 -75.73 9.19
N LYS A 17 7.04 -75.17 7.99
CA LYS A 17 8.11 -74.42 7.33
C LYS A 17 7.63 -73.01 7.04
N SER A 18 8.32 -72.08 7.68
CA SER A 18 8.45 -70.67 7.30
C SER A 18 7.32 -69.71 7.69
N PHE A 19 7.02 -69.59 9.00
CA PHE A 19 6.40 -68.35 9.52
C PHE A 19 7.44 -67.25 9.85
N PHE A 20 8.73 -67.48 9.58
CA PHE A 20 9.81 -66.55 9.90
C PHE A 20 10.73 -66.31 8.69
N LYS A 21 10.22 -65.59 7.67
CA LYS A 21 11.11 -64.98 6.65
C LYS A 21 10.57 -63.65 6.10
N SER A 22 9.98 -62.79 6.92
CA SER A 22 9.45 -61.50 6.42
C SER A 22 9.64 -60.28 7.32
N ARG A 23 10.36 -60.35 8.44
CA ARG A 23 10.59 -59.15 9.28
C ARG A 23 11.40 -58.03 8.61
N ARG A 24 12.19 -58.32 7.57
CA ARG A 24 12.92 -57.30 6.79
C ARG A 24 12.05 -56.62 5.74
N PHE A 25 11.03 -57.31 5.21
CA PHE A 25 10.18 -56.78 4.13
C PHE A 25 9.21 -55.70 4.63
N SER A 26 8.74 -55.81 5.87
CA SER A 26 7.86 -54.81 6.48
C SER A 26 8.52 -53.43 6.60
N PHE A 27 9.80 -53.36 6.99
CA PHE A 27 10.53 -52.09 7.08
C PHE A 27 10.68 -51.40 5.71
N PHE A 28 10.98 -52.18 4.66
CA PHE A 28 11.05 -51.62 3.31
C PHE A 28 9.69 -51.11 2.82
N SER A 29 8.59 -51.78 3.17
CA SER A 29 7.25 -51.31 2.83
C SER A 29 6.89 -49.99 3.53
N PHE A 30 7.23 -49.84 4.81
CA PHE A 30 6.99 -48.59 5.53
C PHE A 30 7.87 -47.45 5.02
N LEU A 31 9.12 -47.73 4.66
CA LEU A 31 10.03 -46.74 4.04
C LEU A 31 9.45 -46.24 2.71
N LEU A 32 8.94 -47.15 1.88
CA LEU A 32 8.37 -46.81 0.56
C LEU A 32 7.11 -45.93 0.71
N ILE A 33 6.24 -46.26 1.66
CA ILE A 33 5.06 -45.44 1.98
C ILE A 33 5.48 -44.07 2.53
N PHE A 34 6.49 -44.01 3.41
CA PHE A 34 6.99 -42.75 3.97
C PHE A 34 7.56 -41.82 2.89
N ILE A 35 8.36 -42.37 1.97
CA ILE A 35 8.89 -41.62 0.83
C ILE A 35 7.76 -41.12 -0.07
N LEU A 36 6.73 -41.94 -0.30
CA LEU A 36 5.55 -41.56 -1.10
C LEU A 36 4.73 -40.45 -0.43
N VAL A 37 4.56 -40.50 0.90
CA VAL A 37 3.87 -39.45 1.64
C VAL A 37 4.66 -38.14 1.59
N ILE A 38 5.98 -38.19 1.75
CA ILE A 38 6.85 -37.01 1.64
C ILE A 38 6.80 -36.42 0.23
N SER A 39 6.90 -37.25 -0.82
CA SER A 39 6.86 -36.75 -2.19
C SER A 39 5.52 -36.11 -2.54
N LEU A 40 4.41 -36.71 -2.11
CA LEU A 40 3.07 -36.10 -2.24
C LEU A 40 2.96 -34.81 -1.42
N SER A 41 3.54 -34.75 -0.23
CA SER A 41 3.53 -33.55 0.62
C SER A 41 4.30 -32.39 -0.03
N ILE A 42 5.49 -32.66 -0.59
CA ILE A 42 6.28 -31.67 -1.32
C ILE A 42 5.56 -31.22 -2.58
N TRP A 43 4.92 -32.15 -3.32
CA TRP A 43 4.16 -31.82 -4.52
C TRP A 43 2.94 -30.94 -4.21
N GLN A 44 2.16 -31.30 -3.18
CA GLN A 44 1.03 -30.49 -2.70
C GLN A 44 1.47 -29.11 -2.20
N LEU A 45 2.60 -29.03 -1.51
CA LEU A 45 3.17 -27.77 -1.04
C LEU A 45 3.62 -26.90 -2.21
N ARG A 46 4.27 -27.47 -3.23
CA ARG A 46 4.65 -26.75 -4.44
C ARG A 46 3.43 -26.21 -5.18
N LEU A 47 2.34 -26.98 -5.29
CA LEU A 47 1.12 -26.49 -5.92
C LEU A 47 0.51 -25.31 -5.15
N LYS A 48 0.44 -25.39 -3.82
CA LYS A 48 -0.14 -24.31 -3.02
C LYS A 48 0.74 -23.06 -2.94
N ILE A 49 2.06 -23.23 -2.96
CA ILE A 49 2.99 -22.09 -2.93
C ILE A 49 3.15 -21.48 -4.32
N VAL A 50 3.30 -22.27 -5.38
CA VAL A 50 3.71 -21.75 -6.70
C VAL A 50 2.51 -21.39 -7.58
N ASN A 51 1.35 -22.03 -7.42
CA ASN A 51 0.18 -21.68 -8.24
C ASN A 51 -0.32 -20.24 -8.09
N PRO A 52 -0.32 -19.60 -6.90
CA PRO A 52 -0.70 -18.18 -6.81
C PRO A 52 0.33 -17.21 -7.44
N PHE A 53 1.51 -17.70 -7.86
CA PHE A 53 2.56 -16.87 -8.48
C PHE A 53 2.91 -17.29 -9.92
N GLN A 54 2.21 -18.29 -10.47
CA GLN A 54 2.36 -18.64 -11.88
C GLN A 54 1.42 -17.73 -12.68
N ALA A 55 2.01 -16.72 -13.33
CA ALA A 55 1.33 -15.96 -14.37
C ALA A 55 0.80 -16.96 -15.43
N PRO A 56 -0.45 -16.80 -15.92
CA PRO A 56 -0.99 -17.67 -16.97
C PRO A 56 -0.04 -17.74 -18.16
N ASP A 57 0.18 -18.94 -18.70
CA ASP A 57 1.00 -19.14 -19.89
C ASP A 57 0.42 -18.30 -21.05
N GLY A 58 1.15 -17.26 -21.46
CA GLY A 58 0.68 -16.24 -22.41
C GLY A 58 0.75 -14.79 -21.90
N TYR A 59 1.37 -14.54 -20.74
CA TYR A 59 1.61 -13.19 -20.24
C TYR A 59 2.69 -12.47 -21.06
N ASN A 60 2.25 -11.53 -21.90
CA ASN A 60 3.13 -10.61 -22.62
C ASN A 60 3.50 -9.50 -21.63
N ALA A 61 4.78 -9.36 -21.27
CA ALA A 61 5.26 -8.31 -20.36
C ALA A 61 5.23 -6.88 -20.96
N GLN A 62 4.31 -6.61 -21.88
CA GLN A 62 4.22 -5.37 -22.63
C GLN A 62 2.80 -4.79 -22.66
N GLU A 63 1.87 -5.33 -21.87
CA GLU A 63 0.51 -4.80 -21.69
C GLU A 63 -0.09 -5.38 -20.40
N ASP A 64 0.62 -5.26 -19.27
CA ASP A 64 0.06 -5.63 -17.97
C ASP A 64 -0.85 -4.53 -17.44
N ASN A 65 -2.00 -4.43 -18.11
CA ASN A 65 -3.28 -4.02 -17.54
C ASN A 65 -3.73 -4.97 -16.39
N PHE A 66 -2.80 -5.46 -15.56
CA PHE A 66 -3.10 -6.23 -14.35
C PHE A 66 -3.48 -5.29 -13.20
N LEU A 67 -2.91 -4.09 -13.19
CA LEU A 67 -3.33 -2.99 -12.31
C LEU A 67 -4.71 -2.42 -12.68
N THR A 68 -5.24 -2.74 -13.85
CA THR A 68 -6.55 -2.27 -14.32
C THR A 68 -7.62 -3.36 -14.30
N SER A 69 -7.31 -4.54 -13.75
CA SER A 69 -8.30 -5.64 -13.68
C SER A 69 -9.35 -5.47 -12.59
N ASP A 70 -9.28 -4.40 -11.79
CA ASP A 70 -10.41 -3.97 -10.96
C ASP A 70 -10.41 -2.46 -10.72
N SER A 71 -10.40 -1.67 -11.80
CA SER A 71 -10.67 -0.21 -11.72
C SER A 71 -12.10 0.14 -11.25
N ASN A 72 -12.86 -0.84 -10.75
CA ASN A 72 -14.23 -0.69 -10.26
C ASN A 72 -14.40 -1.28 -8.84
N VAL A 73 -13.32 -1.75 -8.19
CA VAL A 73 -13.41 -2.08 -6.76
C VAL A 73 -13.49 -0.77 -6.01
N ASP A 74 -14.45 -0.71 -5.12
CA ASP A 74 -14.79 0.38 -4.22
C ASP A 74 -14.89 -0.30 -2.84
N THR A 75 -13.79 -0.28 -2.10
CA THR A 75 -13.60 -1.11 -0.90
C THR A 75 -14.38 -0.59 0.30
N ASP A 76 -14.54 0.72 0.42
CA ASP A 76 -15.32 1.36 1.49
C ASP A 76 -16.73 1.77 1.07
N GLY A 77 -17.01 1.88 -0.24
CA GLY A 77 -18.37 2.05 -0.76
C GLY A 77 -18.81 3.50 -0.88
N ASP A 78 -17.89 4.45 -0.92
CA ASP A 78 -18.14 5.89 -1.00
C ASP A 78 -18.49 6.35 -2.44
N GLY A 79 -18.27 5.47 -3.41
CA GLY A 79 -18.52 5.68 -4.84
C GLY A 79 -17.30 6.08 -5.65
N LEU A 80 -16.09 5.99 -5.08
CA LEU A 80 -14.81 6.05 -5.78
C LEU A 80 -14.23 4.65 -5.93
N SER A 81 -13.41 4.45 -6.96
CA SER A 81 -12.68 3.19 -7.08
C SER A 81 -11.39 3.26 -6.27
N ASP A 82 -10.96 2.16 -5.65
CA ASP A 82 -9.67 2.05 -4.95
C ASP A 82 -8.51 2.56 -5.83
N TYR A 83 -8.64 2.37 -7.16
CA TYR A 83 -7.70 2.90 -8.13
C TYR A 83 -7.70 4.43 -8.16
N ASP A 84 -8.87 5.06 -8.29
CA ASP A 84 -8.99 6.50 -8.32
C ASP A 84 -8.55 7.13 -7.00
N GLU A 85 -8.91 6.52 -5.88
CA GLU A 85 -8.49 6.97 -4.57
C GLU A 85 -6.97 6.95 -4.41
N ILE A 86 -6.32 5.82 -4.71
CA ILE A 86 -4.86 5.69 -4.56
C ILE A 86 -4.11 6.57 -5.56
N PHE A 87 -4.53 6.60 -6.83
CA PHE A 87 -3.72 7.15 -7.92
C PHE A 87 -4.14 8.55 -8.39
N VAL A 88 -5.41 8.94 -8.21
CA VAL A 88 -5.96 10.20 -8.70
C VAL A 88 -6.13 11.20 -7.54
N TYR A 89 -6.90 10.81 -6.51
CA TYR A 89 -7.35 11.72 -5.46
C TYR A 89 -6.50 11.67 -4.19
N ARG A 90 -5.64 10.65 -4.04
CA ARG A 90 -4.79 10.43 -2.86
C ARG A 90 -5.57 10.26 -1.55
N THR A 91 -6.81 9.80 -1.66
CA THR A 91 -7.69 9.43 -0.55
C THR A 91 -7.45 7.99 -0.10
N SER A 92 -8.14 7.57 0.97
CA SER A 92 -7.95 6.26 1.58
C SER A 92 -9.01 5.24 1.13
N PRO A 93 -8.61 4.13 0.45
CA PRO A 93 -9.55 3.12 -0.05
C PRO A 93 -10.15 2.21 1.04
N TYR A 94 -10.12 2.65 2.29
CA TYR A 94 -10.66 1.94 3.44
C TYR A 94 -11.49 2.86 4.33
N LEU A 95 -11.62 4.13 3.97
CA LEU A 95 -12.31 5.15 4.73
C LEU A 95 -13.21 5.91 3.77
N GLU A 96 -14.52 5.83 3.98
CA GLU A 96 -15.48 6.56 3.15
C GLU A 96 -15.30 8.10 3.22
N ASP A 97 -14.59 8.58 4.24
CA ASP A 97 -14.30 9.99 4.55
C ASP A 97 -12.82 10.06 5.00
N SER A 98 -11.95 10.55 4.11
CA SER A 98 -10.49 10.53 4.28
C SER A 98 -9.97 11.62 5.21
N ASP A 99 -10.66 12.76 5.28
CA ASP A 99 -10.24 13.89 6.10
C ASP A 99 -10.98 13.99 7.45
N GLY A 100 -12.05 13.22 7.61
CA GLY A 100 -12.78 13.01 8.85
C GLY A 100 -13.79 14.10 9.18
N ASP A 101 -14.26 14.88 8.20
CA ASP A 101 -15.21 15.99 8.41
C ASP A 101 -16.69 15.56 8.40
N GLY A 102 -16.96 14.31 8.01
CA GLY A 102 -18.29 13.70 7.92
C GLY A 102 -18.96 13.78 6.55
N ILE A 103 -18.25 14.22 5.51
CA ILE A 103 -18.66 14.15 4.10
C ILE A 103 -17.84 13.04 3.43
N LEU A 104 -18.49 12.26 2.55
CA LEU A 104 -17.79 11.18 1.86
C LEU A 104 -16.89 11.73 0.75
N ASP A 105 -15.73 11.14 0.52
CA ASP A 105 -14.78 11.60 -0.51
C ASP A 105 -15.45 11.68 -1.89
N GLY A 106 -16.23 10.66 -2.24
CA GLY A 106 -17.02 10.59 -3.45
C GLY A 106 -18.19 11.60 -3.52
N GLU A 107 -18.68 12.13 -2.39
CA GLU A 107 -19.65 13.22 -2.37
C GLU A 107 -18.96 14.58 -2.55
N GLU A 108 -17.80 14.77 -1.92
CA GLU A 108 -16.98 15.96 -2.03
C GLU A 108 -16.54 16.24 -3.46
N LEU A 109 -16.08 15.21 -4.17
CA LEU A 109 -15.74 15.33 -5.58
C LEU A 109 -16.94 15.69 -6.48
N LYS A 110 -18.16 15.29 -6.11
CA LYS A 110 -19.39 15.71 -6.81
C LYS A 110 -19.74 17.17 -6.50
N ARG A 111 -19.37 17.66 -5.32
CA ARG A 111 -19.53 19.06 -4.88
C ARG A 111 -18.40 19.96 -5.40
N GLY A 112 -17.29 19.37 -5.87
CA GLY A 112 -16.09 20.06 -6.32
C GLY A 112 -15.21 20.55 -5.16
N THR A 113 -15.32 19.93 -3.98
CA THR A 113 -14.41 20.14 -2.85
C THR A 113 -13.26 19.14 -2.89
N ASP A 114 -12.23 19.36 -2.07
CA ASP A 114 -11.06 18.49 -1.96
C ASP A 114 -11.32 17.43 -0.88
N PRO A 115 -11.35 16.13 -1.22
CA PRO A 115 -11.65 15.05 -0.28
C PRO A 115 -10.56 14.79 0.78
N ASN A 116 -9.45 15.54 0.73
CA ASN A 116 -8.44 15.52 1.77
C ASN A 116 -8.46 16.80 2.61
N CYS A 117 -9.52 17.61 2.49
CA CYS A 117 -9.62 18.91 3.12
C CYS A 117 -10.93 19.15 3.87
N PRO A 118 -10.90 19.13 5.22
CA PRO A 118 -12.11 19.22 6.02
C PRO A 118 -12.93 20.48 5.72
N GLU A 119 -14.26 20.36 5.69
CA GLU A 119 -15.20 21.44 5.37
C GLU A 119 -14.97 22.65 6.29
N GLY A 120 -14.65 23.78 5.66
CA GLY A 120 -14.38 25.05 6.36
C GLY A 120 -12.93 25.24 6.81
N GLN A 121 -12.04 24.28 6.55
CA GLN A 121 -10.60 24.48 6.66
C GLN A 121 -10.00 24.99 5.35
N LYS A 122 -8.87 25.70 5.46
CA LYS A 122 -8.05 26.07 4.31
C LYS A 122 -6.92 25.07 4.19
N CYS A 123 -7.09 24.08 3.33
CA CYS A 123 -5.99 23.18 2.99
C CYS A 123 -5.24 23.80 1.81
N PHE A 124 -3.94 23.93 1.98
CA PHE A 124 -3.08 24.47 0.95
C PHE A 124 -2.94 23.42 -0.15
N LEU A 125 -3.79 23.50 -1.18
CA LEU A 125 -3.58 22.78 -2.43
C LEU A 125 -2.19 23.16 -2.94
N SER A 126 -1.31 22.17 -3.08
CA SER A 126 0.13 22.36 -3.32
C SER A 126 0.50 23.01 -4.67
N ASN A 127 -0.47 23.56 -5.42
CA ASN A 127 -0.23 24.34 -6.62
C ASN A 127 -0.88 25.73 -6.64
N GLU A 128 -1.55 26.18 -5.58
CA GLU A 128 -2.03 27.57 -5.48
C GLU A 128 -1.13 28.38 -4.56
N PHE A 129 0.01 28.77 -5.12
CA PHE A 129 0.78 29.90 -4.63
C PHE A 129 -0.08 31.17 -4.80
N TYR A 130 -0.87 31.49 -3.79
CA TYR A 130 -1.51 32.81 -3.68
C TYR A 130 -0.40 33.84 -3.47
N VAL A 131 -0.04 34.55 -4.53
CA VAL A 131 0.56 35.88 -4.39
C VAL A 131 -0.53 36.75 -3.77
N GLU A 132 -0.39 37.05 -2.48
CA GLU A 132 -1.14 38.16 -1.92
C GLU A 132 -0.73 39.41 -2.70
N ALA A 133 -1.66 39.90 -3.53
CA ALA A 133 -1.49 41.18 -4.20
C ALA A 133 -1.51 42.26 -3.12
N ASP A 134 -0.31 42.70 -2.72
CA ASP A 134 -0.13 43.94 -2.00
C ASP A 134 -0.48 45.12 -2.93
N ASP A 135 -1.74 45.57 -2.78
CA ASP A 135 -2.17 46.96 -2.89
C ASP A 135 -1.72 47.78 -4.13
N ASN A 136 -2.30 47.46 -5.30
CA ASN A 136 -2.93 48.39 -6.26
C ASN A 136 -2.76 47.91 -7.71
N SER A 137 -3.79 47.23 -8.22
CA SER A 137 -4.22 47.44 -9.60
C SER A 137 -5.65 46.97 -9.75
N LEU A 138 -6.54 47.93 -10.00
CA LEU A 138 -7.93 47.74 -10.34
C LEU A 138 -8.08 46.66 -11.43
N ILE A 139 -8.71 45.53 -11.09
CA ILE A 139 -9.34 44.68 -12.09
C ILE A 139 -10.81 44.60 -11.69
N GLU A 140 -11.60 45.34 -12.46
CA GLU A 140 -13.05 45.35 -12.39
C GLU A 140 -13.61 43.94 -12.61
N GLU A 141 -14.66 43.63 -11.86
CA GLU A 141 -15.47 42.44 -11.98
C GLU A 141 -15.89 42.19 -13.44
N ASN A 142 -15.51 41.03 -13.97
CA ASN A 142 -16.29 40.42 -15.04
C ASN A 142 -16.26 38.90 -14.92
N GLU A 143 -17.45 38.35 -14.68
CA GLU A 143 -17.80 36.95 -14.93
C GLU A 143 -17.23 36.49 -16.29
N SER A 144 -16.45 35.42 -16.31
CA SER A 144 -16.46 34.46 -17.42
C SER A 144 -15.44 33.35 -17.17
N THR A 145 -15.98 32.18 -16.89
CA THR A 145 -15.57 30.86 -17.40
C THR A 145 -14.32 30.80 -18.29
N GLY A 146 -13.41 29.89 -17.91
CA GLY A 146 -12.56 29.14 -18.81
C GLY A 146 -11.38 29.89 -19.42
N ILE A 147 -10.19 29.68 -18.85
CA ILE A 147 -8.92 29.90 -19.54
C ILE A 147 -8.02 28.70 -19.24
N LEU A 148 -7.99 27.73 -20.15
CA LEU A 148 -6.77 26.97 -20.43
C LEU A 148 -5.98 27.83 -21.42
N ASP A 149 -4.98 28.58 -20.95
CA ASP A 149 -4.00 29.22 -21.84
C ASP A 149 -2.69 28.43 -21.78
N GLU A 150 -2.35 27.80 -22.89
CA GLU A 150 -1.14 27.00 -23.14
C GLU A 150 0.12 27.86 -23.30
N ASN A 151 0.39 28.78 -22.36
CA ASN A 151 1.61 29.59 -22.40
C ASN A 151 2.20 29.79 -21.01
N ILE A 152 2.60 28.67 -20.39
CA ILE A 152 3.49 28.72 -19.23
C ILE A 152 4.88 29.04 -19.77
N GLY A 153 5.27 30.31 -19.65
CA GLY A 153 6.64 30.74 -19.86
C GLY A 153 7.58 29.86 -19.04
N GLU A 154 8.67 29.45 -19.68
CA GLU A 154 9.71 28.56 -19.16
C GLU A 154 10.04 28.89 -17.69
N ILE A 155 9.51 28.08 -16.76
CA ILE A 155 9.84 28.19 -15.35
C ILE A 155 11.27 27.68 -15.23
N ASN A 156 12.22 28.60 -15.13
CA ASN A 156 13.60 28.27 -14.87
C ASN A 156 13.73 27.91 -13.38
N ILE A 157 13.33 26.68 -13.03
CA ILE A 157 13.54 26.12 -11.70
C ILE A 157 15.05 25.94 -11.54
N PRO A 158 15.73 26.68 -10.63
CA PRO A 158 17.14 26.44 -10.38
C PRO A 158 17.28 25.00 -9.90
N THR A 159 18.03 24.19 -10.66
CA THR A 159 18.21 22.75 -10.45
C THR A 159 19.05 22.41 -9.21
N GLU A 160 19.50 23.42 -8.47
CA GLU A 160 20.14 23.29 -7.17
C GLU A 160 19.58 24.36 -6.25
N ILE A 161 18.75 23.94 -5.30
CA ILE A 161 18.39 24.79 -4.17
C ILE A 161 19.64 24.82 -3.28
N ASN A 162 20.33 25.95 -3.22
CA ASN A 162 21.44 26.13 -2.30
C ASN A 162 20.88 26.02 -0.87
N GLU A 163 21.40 25.08 -0.07
CA GLU A 163 20.93 24.87 1.30
C GLU A 163 20.99 26.15 2.14
N GLU A 164 21.92 27.06 1.86
CA GLU A 164 22.02 28.33 2.57
C GLU A 164 20.89 29.30 2.20
N GLU A 165 20.44 29.29 0.95
CA GLU A 165 19.33 30.12 0.46
C GLU A 165 17.97 29.57 0.96
N LEU A 166 17.86 28.24 1.07
CA LEU A 166 16.73 27.59 1.73
C LEU A 166 16.70 27.90 3.24
N LYS A 167 17.86 27.93 3.91
CA LYS A 167 17.94 28.27 5.34
C LYS A 167 17.58 29.73 5.60
N GLU A 168 18.00 30.66 4.74
CA GLU A 168 17.70 32.09 4.87
C GLU A 168 16.21 32.40 4.61
N THR A 169 15.59 31.71 3.65
CA THR A 169 14.15 31.82 3.39
C THR A 169 13.31 31.19 4.51
N LEU A 170 13.70 30.04 5.05
CA LEU A 170 13.01 29.40 6.20
C LEU A 170 13.17 30.16 7.52
N ALA A 171 14.28 30.87 7.72
CA ALA A 171 14.52 31.67 8.91
C ALA A 171 13.77 33.00 8.91
N SER A 172 13.44 33.54 7.73
CA SER A 172 12.85 34.88 7.57
C SER A 172 11.34 34.88 7.34
N SER A 173 10.72 33.74 7.02
CA SER A 173 9.32 33.70 6.54
C SER A 173 8.34 32.88 7.39
N ILE A 174 8.79 32.16 8.41
CA ILE A 174 7.86 31.35 9.23
C ILE A 174 7.22 32.17 10.34
N THR A 175 5.89 32.17 10.41
CA THR A 175 5.15 32.79 11.50
C THR A 175 4.95 31.82 12.67
N ALA A 176 4.57 32.33 13.84
CA ALA A 176 4.28 31.46 14.99
C ALA A 176 3.11 30.51 14.73
N ASP A 177 2.09 30.97 13.98
CA ASP A 177 0.93 30.15 13.62
C ASP A 177 1.32 29.01 12.67
N ASP A 178 2.16 29.30 11.68
CA ASP A 178 2.69 28.27 10.77
C ASP A 178 3.51 27.23 11.53
N LEU A 179 4.32 27.67 12.50
CA LEU A 179 5.11 26.77 13.33
C LEU A 179 4.23 25.88 14.22
N ARG A 180 3.13 26.43 14.77
CA ARG A 180 2.16 25.66 15.54
C ARG A 180 1.51 24.58 14.70
N GLN A 181 1.05 24.93 13.48
CA GLN A 181 0.44 23.96 12.58
C GLN A 181 1.43 22.85 12.19
N LEU A 182 2.68 23.22 11.88
CA LEU A 182 3.71 22.24 11.55
C LEU A 182 3.98 21.27 12.71
N LEU A 183 4.00 21.76 13.95
CA LEU A 183 4.18 20.94 15.13
C LEU A 183 2.98 20.03 15.39
N LEU A 184 1.75 20.52 15.25
CA LEU A 184 0.53 19.72 15.36
C LEU A 184 0.51 18.58 14.33
N THR A 185 0.80 18.88 13.06
CA THR A 185 0.89 17.88 11.99
C THR A 185 2.00 16.87 12.23
N SER A 186 3.08 17.28 12.90
CA SER A 186 4.17 16.39 13.32
C SER A 186 3.82 15.52 14.54
N GLY A 187 2.62 15.66 15.10
CA GLY A 187 2.12 14.89 16.25
C GLY A 187 2.45 15.51 17.62
N ALA A 188 2.73 16.82 17.67
CA ALA A 188 2.86 17.52 18.95
C ALA A 188 1.50 17.71 19.63
N ASP A 189 1.50 17.68 20.96
CA ASP A 189 0.29 17.80 21.77
C ASP A 189 -0.26 19.24 21.76
N GLU A 190 -1.54 19.38 21.41
CA GLU A 190 -2.22 20.68 21.28
C GLU A 190 -2.32 21.42 22.61
N GLU A 191 -2.53 20.71 23.72
CA GLU A 191 -2.61 21.32 25.05
C GLU A 191 -1.27 21.92 25.46
N LEU A 192 -0.16 21.22 25.19
CA LEU A 192 1.20 21.72 25.43
C LEU A 192 1.56 22.88 24.51
N LEU A 193 1.19 22.83 23.23
CA LEU A 193 1.44 23.93 22.31
C LEU A 193 0.67 25.19 22.71
N SER A 194 -0.57 25.07 23.19
CA SER A 194 -1.37 26.20 23.65
C SER A 194 -0.77 26.93 24.86
N GLN A 195 0.10 26.26 25.63
CA GLN A 195 0.77 26.82 26.80
C GLN A 195 2.08 27.56 26.47
N ILE A 196 2.63 27.37 25.27
CA ILE A 196 3.83 28.06 24.80
C ILE A 196 3.40 29.37 24.16
N SER A 197 4.09 30.48 24.45
CA SER A 197 3.81 31.76 23.81
C SER A 197 4.40 31.81 22.39
N ASP A 198 3.82 32.64 21.52
CA ASP A 198 4.32 32.79 20.14
C ASP A 198 5.78 33.29 20.10
N GLU A 199 6.16 34.13 21.07
CA GLU A 199 7.53 34.64 21.23
C GLU A 199 8.50 33.52 21.64
N ASP A 200 8.13 32.69 22.62
CA ASP A 200 8.96 31.56 23.07
C ASP A 200 9.08 30.49 21.97
N LEU A 201 8.01 30.28 21.22
CA LEU A 201 7.96 29.30 20.13
C LEU A 201 8.93 29.69 19.01
N LEU A 202 8.88 30.95 18.55
CA LEU A 202 9.79 31.47 17.55
C LEU A 202 11.23 31.53 18.06
N ALA A 203 11.45 31.90 19.33
CA ALA A 203 12.78 31.91 19.93
C ALA A 203 13.40 30.51 19.96
N SER A 204 12.61 29.48 20.31
CA SER A 204 13.08 28.09 20.31
C SER A 204 13.43 27.60 18.91
N TYR A 205 12.66 28.00 17.89
CA TYR A 205 12.95 27.70 16.49
C TYR A 205 14.25 28.36 16.02
N GLN A 206 14.43 29.65 16.32
CA GLN A 206 15.67 30.37 15.99
C GLN A 206 16.90 29.80 16.71
N GLU A 207 16.75 29.35 17.96
CA GLU A 207 17.82 28.66 18.70
C GLU A 207 18.23 27.35 18.02
N VAL A 208 17.27 26.54 17.56
CA VAL A 208 17.56 25.30 16.83
C VAL A 208 18.27 25.58 15.51
N LEU A 209 17.84 26.58 14.75
CA LEU A 209 18.50 26.98 13.51
C LEU A 209 19.95 27.41 13.73
N ASN A 210 20.21 28.19 14.78
CA ASN A 210 21.55 28.66 15.12
C ASN A 210 22.46 27.53 15.63
N ASN A 211 21.93 26.56 16.37
CA ASN A 211 22.69 25.43 16.89
C ASN A 211 23.06 24.39 15.81
N GLN A 212 22.45 24.43 14.62
CA GLN A 212 22.86 23.61 13.47
C GLN A 212 23.98 24.24 12.63
N GLN A 213 24.49 25.41 13.03
CA GLN A 213 25.55 26.15 12.32
C GLN A 213 26.97 25.92 12.90
N GLU A 214 27.12 25.17 14.00
CA GLU A 214 28.42 24.69 14.55
C GLU A 214 28.74 23.25 14.12
#